data_AF-A0A533YZ79-F1
#
_entry.id   AF-A0A533YZ79-F1
#
_cell.length_a   1.000
_cell.length_b   1.000
_cell.length_c   1.000
_cell.angle_alpha   90.00
_cell.angle_beta   90.00
_cell.angle_gamma   90.00
#
_symmetry.space_group_name_H-M   'P 1'
#
loop_
_entity.id
_entity.type
_entity.pdbx_description
1 polymer ?
#
loop_
_entity_poly.entity_id
_entity_poly.type
_entity_poly.pdbx_seq_one_letter_code
_entity_poly.pdbx_strand_id
1 'polypeptide(L)'
;MTRIFRTIGSATFLLSTLLTTTALAQTTPLAGDIKQDRLDIKADVQDIKRDRQDLQRDLRDLQADQQDLRQDLRSGASSETIRADRREIWLDKQEIRNDRQELFGDAKDLRNDRRDLREDRQEFGKHERSNKGGDLRGLDRADEVAGDHGQQGRDNARAKQDFRSDFGHDRDFRHDGDFRHDRDFRHDHDFRQDTELAKDRQEIALDRREIKEDLQEIRQDRQKLNNDLRDLWADKRELRQDLRSGDLDKIRADRRDIRQDKLEIRNDRQDLARDLQDLRRDRQDLKLDLQDLRADRKDIQRDQQTLRVDRRDFRPDRPKVRQ
;
A
#
# COMPACT_ATOMS: atom_id res chain seq x y z
N MET A 1 53.43 12.35 59.47
CA MET A 1 53.02 11.05 60.04
C MET A 1 51.82 10.56 59.22
N THR A 2 52.02 9.67 58.24
CA THR A 2 51.79 8.18 58.32
C THR A 2 50.32 7.83 58.55
N ARG A 3 49.56 7.01 57.79
CA ARG A 3 49.73 5.89 56.84
C ARG A 3 48.41 5.76 56.02
N ILE A 4 48.41 5.49 54.72
CA ILE A 4 48.23 4.19 54.02
C ILE A 4 47.33 3.17 54.75
N PHE A 5 46.18 2.83 54.16
CA PHE A 5 45.63 1.46 54.13
C PHE A 5 44.81 1.20 52.85
N ARG A 6 45.22 0.16 52.13
CA ARG A 6 44.52 -0.53 51.02
C ARG A 6 43.89 -1.81 51.57
N THR A 7 42.66 -2.12 51.17
CA THR A 7 41.98 -3.44 51.29
C THR A 7 40.93 -3.49 50.16
N ILE A 8 41.15 -4.16 49.02
CA ILE A 8 41.01 -5.60 48.71
C ILE A 8 39.68 -6.22 49.20
N GLY A 9 38.78 -6.43 48.25
CA GLY A 9 37.61 -7.33 48.33
C GLY A 9 37.20 -7.69 46.90
N SER A 10 37.76 -8.76 46.33
CA SER A 10 37.09 -10.07 46.15
C SER A 10 35.98 -10.04 45.09
N ALA A 11 36.37 -10.15 43.82
CA ALA A 11 35.48 -10.44 42.70
C ALA A 11 35.65 -11.91 42.30
N THR A 12 34.69 -12.76 42.64
CA THR A 12 34.58 -14.11 42.12
C THR A 12 33.12 -14.47 41.84
N PHE A 13 32.97 -15.23 40.74
CA PHE A 13 31.77 -15.87 40.20
C PHE A 13 30.77 -14.98 39.45
N LEU A 14 30.75 -15.13 38.12
CA LEU A 14 29.63 -15.82 37.47
C LEU A 14 30.07 -16.51 36.16
N LEU A 15 29.65 -17.77 36.06
CA LEU A 15 29.88 -18.78 35.04
C LEU A 15 29.58 -18.29 33.60
N SER A 16 30.53 -18.48 32.69
CA SER A 16 30.31 -18.48 31.25
C SER A 16 29.75 -19.83 30.80
N THR A 17 28.43 -19.94 30.67
CA THR A 17 27.82 -21.06 29.95
C THR A 17 27.61 -20.67 28.50
N LEU A 18 28.37 -21.35 27.63
CA LEU A 18 28.22 -21.40 26.18
C LEU A 18 26.75 -21.77 25.84
N LEU A 19 25.95 -20.81 25.38
CA LEU A 19 24.66 -21.12 24.78
C LEU A 19 24.91 -21.68 23.38
N THR A 20 24.57 -22.95 23.20
CA THR A 20 24.46 -23.63 21.91
C THR A 20 23.51 -22.88 21.00
N THR A 21 24.02 -22.43 19.85
CA THR A 21 23.26 -21.83 18.76
C THR A 21 22.29 -22.85 18.18
N THR A 22 21.05 -22.83 18.64
CA THR A 22 19.92 -23.38 17.88
C THR A 22 19.43 -22.27 16.96
N ALA A 23 19.80 -22.36 15.69
CA ALA A 23 19.18 -21.56 14.63
C ALA A 23 17.73 -22.02 14.48
N LEU A 24 16.82 -21.40 15.22
CA LEU A 24 15.39 -21.46 14.91
C LEU A 24 15.17 -20.59 13.68
N ALA A 25 14.96 -21.23 12.53
CA ALA A 25 14.43 -20.58 11.35
C ALA A 25 13.03 -20.04 11.70
N GLN A 26 12.93 -18.71 11.89
CA GLN A 26 11.66 -18.02 12.01
C GLN A 26 10.96 -18.09 10.64
N THR A 27 9.91 -18.89 10.58
CA THR A 27 8.98 -18.93 9.45
C THR A 27 7.94 -17.83 9.65
N THR A 28 8.10 -16.76 8.85
CA THR A 28 7.13 -15.73 8.40
C THR A 28 5.86 -15.44 9.24
N PRO A 29 5.69 -14.22 9.76
CA PRO A 29 4.40 -13.71 10.24
C PRO A 29 3.76 -12.68 9.28
N LEU A 30 3.73 -12.93 7.95
CA LEU A 30 3.34 -11.90 6.95
C LEU A 30 1.86 -11.44 6.98
N ALA A 31 0.91 -12.22 7.52
CA ALA A 31 -0.52 -11.89 7.44
C ALA A 31 -1.08 -11.09 8.63
N GLY A 32 -0.33 -11.03 9.74
CA GLY A 32 -0.69 -10.28 10.94
C GLY A 32 -0.40 -8.79 10.83
N ASP A 33 0.72 -8.44 10.19
CA ASP A 33 1.24 -7.06 10.08
C ASP A 33 0.38 -6.16 9.18
N ILE A 34 0.00 -6.62 7.97
CA ILE A 34 -0.75 -5.81 6.98
C ILE A 34 -2.04 -5.18 7.54
N LYS A 35 -2.70 -5.84 8.50
CA LYS A 35 -3.91 -5.30 9.13
C LYS A 35 -3.59 -4.19 10.14
N GLN A 36 -2.49 -4.32 10.86
CA GLN A 36 -2.01 -3.36 11.83
C GLN A 36 -1.48 -2.11 11.11
N ASP A 37 -0.66 -2.29 10.08
CA ASP A 37 -0.12 -1.17 9.27
C ASP A 37 -1.25 -0.28 8.72
N ARG A 38 -2.36 -0.88 8.29
CA ARG A 38 -3.54 -0.15 7.82
C ARG A 38 -4.24 0.68 8.89
N LEU A 39 -4.21 0.23 10.14
CA LEU A 39 -4.78 0.97 11.26
C LEU A 39 -3.89 2.16 11.60
N ASP A 40 -2.57 1.96 11.56
CA ASP A 40 -1.57 2.98 11.88
C ASP A 40 -1.58 4.07 10.81
N ILE A 41 -1.51 3.72 9.52
CA ILE A 41 -1.69 4.63 8.38
C ILE A 41 -2.99 5.44 8.50
N LYS A 42 -4.08 4.83 8.99
CA LYS A 42 -5.35 5.52 9.15
C LYS A 42 -5.31 6.53 10.30
N ALA A 43 -4.60 6.22 11.39
CA ALA A 43 -4.40 7.14 12.50
C ALA A 43 -3.56 8.33 12.05
N ASP A 44 -2.43 8.09 11.39
CA ASP A 44 -1.53 9.13 10.88
C ASP A 44 -2.26 10.08 9.92
N VAL A 45 -3.11 9.54 9.04
CA VAL A 45 -3.98 10.34 8.16
C VAL A 45 -4.89 11.29 8.96
N GLN A 46 -5.42 10.86 10.11
CA GLN A 46 -6.26 11.74 10.93
C GLN A 46 -5.44 12.82 11.63
N ASP A 47 -4.26 12.49 12.12
CA ASP A 47 -3.40 13.43 12.84
C ASP A 47 -2.87 14.51 11.89
N ILE A 48 -2.30 14.12 10.75
CA ILE A 48 -1.90 15.06 9.67
C ILE A 48 -3.07 15.96 9.24
N LYS A 49 -4.32 15.45 9.27
CA LYS A 49 -5.50 16.26 8.93
C LYS A 49 -5.81 17.29 10.01
N ARG A 50 -5.62 16.99 11.30
CA ARG A 50 -5.80 17.93 12.41
C ARG A 50 -4.73 19.00 12.36
N ASP A 51 -3.48 18.61 12.20
CA ASP A 51 -2.34 19.54 12.13
C ASP A 51 -2.50 20.52 10.97
N ARG A 52 -3.02 20.06 9.82
CA ARG A 52 -3.41 20.93 8.70
C ARG A 52 -4.49 21.95 9.05
N GLN A 53 -5.43 21.62 9.93
CA GLN A 53 -6.47 22.54 10.37
C GLN A 53 -5.93 23.57 11.35
N ASP A 54 -5.02 23.16 12.23
CA ASP A 54 -4.38 24.04 13.20
C ASP A 54 -3.45 25.03 12.48
N LEU A 55 -2.60 24.55 11.58
CA LEU A 55 -1.79 25.41 10.70
C LEU A 55 -2.63 26.44 9.91
N GLN A 56 -3.84 26.06 9.49
CA GLN A 56 -4.75 27.00 8.82
C GLN A 56 -5.31 28.08 9.74
N ARG A 57 -5.43 27.82 11.04
CA ARG A 57 -5.77 28.82 12.06
C ARG A 57 -4.61 29.76 12.27
N ASP A 58 -3.40 29.23 12.48
CA ASP A 58 -2.20 30.04 12.72
C ASP A 58 -1.91 30.99 11.55
N LEU A 59 -2.08 30.51 10.31
CA LEU A 59 -1.96 31.36 9.12
C LEU A 59 -3.02 32.49 9.06
N ARG A 60 -4.22 32.28 9.60
CA ARG A 60 -5.25 33.34 9.69
C ARG A 60 -4.89 34.35 10.77
N ASP A 61 -4.39 33.88 11.89
CA ASP A 61 -4.02 34.71 13.03
C ASP A 61 -2.82 35.60 12.65
N LEU A 62 -1.76 35.01 12.05
CA LEU A 62 -0.65 35.75 11.46
C LEU A 62 -1.11 36.82 10.44
N GLN A 63 -2.15 36.51 9.65
CA GLN A 63 -2.70 37.48 8.70
C GLN A 63 -3.43 38.63 9.41
N ALA A 64 -4.06 38.39 10.56
CA ALA A 64 -4.66 39.42 11.39
C ALA A 64 -3.56 40.31 12.02
N ASP A 65 -2.52 39.73 12.60
CA ASP A 65 -1.42 40.48 13.23
C ASP A 65 -0.70 41.38 12.21
N GLN A 66 -0.51 40.88 10.99
CA GLN A 66 0.04 41.69 9.89
C GLN A 66 -0.88 42.85 9.47
N GLN A 67 -2.20 42.74 9.67
CA GLN A 67 -3.12 43.84 9.41
C GLN A 67 -3.06 44.86 10.53
N ASP A 68 -2.96 44.41 11.77
CA ASP A 68 -2.89 45.27 12.95
C ASP A 68 -1.59 46.07 12.96
N LEU A 69 -0.43 45.43 12.69
CA LEU A 69 0.84 46.13 12.49
C LEU A 69 0.76 47.20 11.39
N ARG A 70 -0.01 46.97 10.31
CA ARG A 70 -0.20 48.00 9.27
C ARG A 70 -1.05 49.16 9.75
N GLN A 71 -2.06 48.88 10.58
CA GLN A 71 -2.88 49.92 11.19
C GLN A 71 -2.05 50.76 12.16
N ASP A 72 -1.21 50.12 12.98
CA ASP A 72 -0.33 50.80 13.94
C ASP A 72 0.75 51.64 13.27
N LEU A 73 1.32 51.15 12.17
CA LEU A 73 2.19 51.95 11.32
C LEU A 73 1.47 53.18 10.72
N ARG A 74 0.16 53.10 10.46
CA ARG A 74 -0.64 54.20 9.89
C ARG A 74 -1.11 55.19 10.94
N SER A 75 -1.42 54.72 12.14
CA SER A 75 -1.83 55.55 13.27
C SER A 75 -0.64 56.26 13.93
N GLY A 76 0.59 55.83 13.63
CA GLY A 76 1.81 56.42 14.17
C GLY A 76 2.11 55.91 15.58
N ALA A 77 1.85 54.61 15.82
CA ALA A 77 2.19 53.93 17.07
C ALA A 77 3.69 54.06 17.42
N SER A 78 4.03 53.82 18.68
CA SER A 78 5.40 54.00 19.14
C SER A 78 6.34 53.00 18.46
N SER A 79 7.59 53.40 18.23
CA SER A 79 8.60 52.50 17.66
C SER A 79 8.80 51.21 18.46
N GLU A 80 8.49 51.24 19.76
CA GLU A 80 8.58 50.07 20.63
C GLU A 80 7.46 49.07 20.35
N THR A 81 6.21 49.52 20.23
CA THR A 81 5.05 48.68 19.87
C THR A 81 5.25 48.01 18.52
N ILE A 82 5.58 48.80 17.49
CA ILE A 82 5.89 48.31 16.14
C ILE A 82 7.03 47.28 16.15
N ARG A 83 8.04 47.45 17.04
CA ARG A 83 9.16 46.52 17.16
C ARG A 83 8.74 45.22 17.84
N ALA A 84 7.83 45.27 18.81
CA ALA A 84 7.27 44.11 19.49
C ALA A 84 6.39 43.30 18.53
N ASP A 85 5.41 43.92 17.86
CA ASP A 85 4.51 43.22 16.93
C ASP A 85 5.30 42.56 15.79
N ARG A 86 6.31 43.25 15.24
CA ARG A 86 7.20 42.65 14.23
C ARG A 86 7.97 41.44 14.74
N ARG A 87 8.30 41.41 16.04
CA ARG A 87 9.01 40.28 16.65
C ARG A 87 8.06 39.09 16.83
N GLU A 88 6.84 39.34 17.30
CA GLU A 88 5.80 38.30 17.45
C GLU A 88 5.49 37.67 16.09
N ILE A 89 5.16 38.49 15.09
CA ILE A 89 4.95 38.04 13.69
C ILE A 89 6.15 37.23 13.17
N TRP A 90 7.38 37.63 13.49
CA TRP A 90 8.55 36.86 13.09
C TRP A 90 8.63 35.50 13.78
N LEU A 91 8.31 35.42 15.08
CA LEU A 91 8.28 34.16 15.83
C LEU A 91 7.19 33.23 15.32
N ASP A 92 5.98 33.74 15.11
CA ASP A 92 4.84 32.96 14.62
C ASP A 92 5.15 32.39 13.22
N LYS A 93 5.81 33.18 12.36
CA LYS A 93 6.31 32.69 11.07
C LYS A 93 7.31 31.54 11.21
N GLN A 94 8.18 31.56 12.23
CA GLN A 94 9.12 30.45 12.45
C GLN A 94 8.39 29.20 12.94
N GLU A 95 7.43 29.35 13.85
CA GLU A 95 6.60 28.23 14.35
C GLU A 95 5.82 27.59 13.21
N ILE A 96 5.06 28.39 12.45
CA ILE A 96 4.33 27.96 11.26
C ILE A 96 5.26 27.28 10.25
N ARG A 97 6.50 27.76 10.07
CA ARG A 97 7.47 27.12 9.17
C ARG A 97 7.86 25.73 9.70
N ASN A 98 8.14 25.59 10.98
CA ASN A 98 8.52 24.31 11.58
C ASN A 98 7.37 23.31 11.51
N ASP A 99 6.15 23.71 11.89
CA ASP A 99 4.96 22.86 11.82
C ASP A 99 4.71 22.36 10.39
N ARG A 100 4.99 23.20 9.40
CA ARG A 100 4.89 22.82 7.99
C ARG A 100 5.90 21.79 7.56
N GLN A 101 7.13 21.89 8.08
CA GLN A 101 8.18 20.91 7.83
C GLN A 101 7.88 19.58 8.50
N GLU A 102 7.41 19.58 9.74
CA GLU A 102 6.96 18.37 10.46
C GLU A 102 5.84 17.69 9.69
N LEU A 103 4.78 18.44 9.37
CA LEU A 103 3.65 17.96 8.58
C LEU A 103 4.05 17.48 7.18
N PHE A 104 5.14 18.00 6.62
CA PHE A 104 5.68 17.53 5.35
C PHE A 104 6.44 16.22 5.53
N GLY A 105 7.22 16.08 6.60
CA GLY A 105 7.84 14.83 7.02
C GLY A 105 6.80 13.72 7.23
N ASP A 106 5.78 13.97 8.04
CA ASP A 106 4.73 12.99 8.33
C ASP A 106 3.99 12.56 7.07
N ALA A 107 3.67 13.50 6.19
CA ALA A 107 3.03 13.20 4.91
C ALA A 107 3.94 12.35 4.00
N LYS A 108 5.25 12.60 4.04
CA LYS A 108 6.23 11.83 3.27
C LYS A 108 6.40 10.42 3.82
N ASP A 109 6.40 10.25 5.13
CA ASP A 109 6.54 8.94 5.78
C ASP A 109 5.29 8.10 5.52
N LEU A 110 4.10 8.68 5.73
CA LEU A 110 2.83 8.06 5.38
C LEU A 110 2.76 7.56 3.93
N ARG A 111 3.31 8.35 2.99
CA ARG A 111 3.39 7.94 1.58
C ARG A 111 4.30 6.73 1.39
N ASN A 112 5.43 6.67 2.10
CA ASN A 112 6.32 5.51 2.02
C ASN A 112 5.64 4.28 2.64
N ASP A 113 4.97 4.42 3.79
CA ASP A 113 4.25 3.32 4.44
C ASP A 113 3.15 2.76 3.54
N ARG A 114 2.40 3.62 2.84
CA ARG A 114 1.42 3.18 1.82
C ARG A 114 2.08 2.42 0.68
N ARG A 115 3.24 2.90 0.22
CA ARG A 115 3.98 2.25 -0.86
C ARG A 115 4.48 0.87 -0.42
N ASP A 116 5.04 0.75 0.77
CA ASP A 116 5.53 -0.50 1.34
C ASP A 116 4.38 -1.49 1.51
N LEU A 117 3.24 -1.04 2.08
CA LEU A 117 2.02 -1.83 2.20
C LEU A 117 1.53 -2.37 0.85
N ARG A 118 1.65 -1.56 -0.21
CA ARG A 118 1.28 -1.97 -1.57
C ARG A 118 2.26 -3.01 -2.13
N GLU A 119 3.56 -2.80 -1.95
CA GLU A 119 4.61 -3.74 -2.38
C GLU A 119 4.43 -5.11 -1.71
N ASP A 120 4.22 -5.14 -0.40
CA ASP A 120 3.94 -6.35 0.38
C ASP A 120 2.72 -7.11 -0.15
N ARG A 121 1.68 -6.34 -0.45
CA ARG A 121 0.42 -6.88 -0.95
C ARG A 121 0.56 -7.44 -2.37
N GLN A 122 1.34 -6.83 -3.24
CA GLN A 122 1.67 -7.38 -4.56
C GLN A 122 2.54 -8.65 -4.47
N GLU A 123 3.49 -8.70 -3.54
CA GLU A 123 4.34 -9.87 -3.30
C GLU A 123 3.51 -11.07 -2.82
N PHE A 124 2.62 -10.83 -1.83
CA PHE A 124 1.71 -11.85 -1.34
C PHE A 124 0.80 -12.41 -2.45
N GLY A 125 0.26 -11.54 -3.32
CA GLY A 125 -0.55 -11.94 -4.48
C GLY A 125 0.22 -12.79 -5.50
N LYS A 126 1.51 -12.47 -5.77
CA LYS A 126 2.36 -13.23 -6.70
C LYS A 126 2.70 -14.63 -6.19
N HIS A 127 2.96 -14.79 -4.89
CA HIS A 127 3.23 -16.10 -4.28
C HIS A 127 2.00 -17.02 -4.27
N GLU A 128 0.78 -16.48 -4.13
CA GLU A 128 -0.45 -17.28 -4.27
C GLU A 128 -0.70 -17.68 -5.75
N ARG A 129 -0.36 -16.81 -6.72
CA ARG A 129 -0.51 -17.08 -8.16
C ARG A 129 0.52 -18.08 -8.70
N SER A 130 1.78 -18.01 -8.28
CA SER A 130 2.86 -18.88 -8.81
C SER A 130 2.68 -20.36 -8.44
N ASN A 131 2.05 -20.64 -7.31
CA ASN A 131 1.75 -22.00 -6.86
C ASN A 131 0.51 -22.62 -7.54
N LYS A 132 -0.16 -21.89 -8.44
CA LYS A 132 -1.40 -22.33 -9.10
C LYS A 132 -1.39 -22.19 -10.62
N GLY A 133 -0.21 -22.36 -11.23
CA GLY A 133 -0.08 -22.73 -12.64
C GLY A 133 0.25 -21.57 -13.54
N GLY A 134 1.44 -21.64 -14.14
CA GLY A 134 1.83 -20.80 -15.26
C GLY A 134 1.02 -21.07 -16.53
N ASP A 135 1.57 -20.63 -17.66
CA ASP A 135 0.94 -20.50 -18.99
C ASP A 135 0.23 -21.75 -19.57
N LEU A 136 0.30 -22.90 -18.91
CA LEU A 136 -0.32 -24.15 -19.35
C LEU A 136 -1.75 -24.31 -18.78
N ARG A 137 -2.72 -24.34 -19.69
CA ARG A 137 -4.16 -24.42 -19.42
C ARG A 137 -4.71 -25.79 -19.84
N GLY A 138 -5.67 -26.32 -19.08
CA GLY A 138 -6.44 -27.51 -19.48
C GLY A 138 -5.68 -28.84 -19.43
N LEU A 139 -6.01 -29.76 -20.35
CA LEU A 139 -5.46 -31.13 -20.43
C LEU A 139 -3.92 -31.18 -20.46
N ASP A 140 -3.27 -30.12 -20.94
CA ASP A 140 -1.80 -30.01 -21.02
C ASP A 140 -1.14 -30.01 -19.64
N ARG A 141 -1.86 -29.59 -18.59
CA ARG A 141 -1.40 -29.67 -17.18
C ARG A 141 -1.47 -31.08 -16.61
N ALA A 142 -2.41 -31.90 -17.09
CA ALA A 142 -2.52 -33.30 -16.69
C ALA A 142 -1.41 -34.16 -17.32
N ASP A 143 -0.76 -33.66 -18.37
CA ASP A 143 0.40 -34.31 -18.97
C ASP A 143 1.68 -34.08 -18.16
N GLU A 144 1.88 -32.89 -17.60
CA GLU A 144 3.08 -32.57 -16.80
C GLU A 144 3.01 -33.01 -15.34
N VAL A 145 1.85 -32.88 -14.67
CA VAL A 145 1.73 -33.15 -13.22
C VAL A 145 1.60 -34.64 -12.91
N ALA A 146 1.15 -35.46 -13.86
CA ALA A 146 0.80 -36.86 -13.60
C ALA A 146 1.97 -37.86 -13.73
N GLY A 147 3.11 -37.44 -14.27
CA GLY A 147 4.25 -38.32 -14.56
C GLY A 147 3.82 -39.61 -15.30
N ASP A 148 4.60 -40.68 -15.16
CA ASP A 148 4.34 -41.98 -15.81
C ASP A 148 2.98 -42.61 -15.40
N HIS A 149 2.42 -42.23 -14.25
CA HIS A 149 1.15 -42.76 -13.75
C HIS A 149 -0.09 -42.15 -14.44
N GLY A 150 -0.01 -40.92 -14.97
CA GLY A 150 -1.08 -40.35 -15.80
C GLY A 150 -1.20 -41.01 -17.17
N GLN A 151 -0.08 -41.49 -17.70
CA GLN A 151 -0.01 -42.19 -18.98
C GLN A 151 -0.81 -43.50 -18.94
N GLN A 152 -0.67 -44.28 -17.84
CA GLN A 152 -1.46 -45.50 -17.61
C GLN A 152 -2.97 -45.27 -17.52
N GLY A 153 -3.40 -44.12 -17.01
CA GLY A 153 -4.81 -43.72 -16.99
C GLY A 153 -5.35 -43.45 -18.40
N ARG A 154 -4.55 -42.77 -19.24
CA ARG A 154 -4.87 -42.48 -20.65
C ARG A 154 -4.84 -43.74 -21.52
N ASP A 155 -3.90 -44.63 -21.31
CA ASP A 155 -3.76 -45.88 -22.06
C ASP A 155 -4.91 -46.85 -21.73
N ASN A 156 -5.35 -46.92 -20.47
CA ASN A 156 -6.56 -47.67 -20.11
C ASN A 156 -7.85 -47.05 -20.68
N ALA A 157 -7.92 -45.73 -20.77
CA ALA A 157 -9.07 -45.03 -21.38
C ALA A 157 -9.11 -45.19 -22.91
N ARG A 158 -7.96 -45.14 -23.58
CA ARG A 158 -7.80 -45.43 -25.02
C ARG A 158 -8.09 -46.89 -25.34
N ALA A 159 -7.53 -47.83 -24.56
CA ALA A 159 -7.83 -49.25 -24.72
C ALA A 159 -9.34 -49.52 -24.59
N LYS A 160 -10.05 -48.87 -23.65
CA LYS A 160 -11.51 -48.98 -23.53
C LYS A 160 -12.29 -48.38 -24.71
N GLN A 161 -11.74 -47.41 -25.43
CA GLN A 161 -12.36 -46.88 -26.66
C GLN A 161 -12.10 -47.82 -27.86
N ASP A 162 -10.93 -48.44 -27.93
CA ASP A 162 -10.54 -49.33 -29.03
C ASP A 162 -11.24 -50.72 -28.97
N PHE A 163 -11.64 -51.18 -27.78
CA PHE A 163 -12.47 -52.40 -27.62
C PHE A 163 -13.92 -52.24 -28.07
N ARG A 164 -14.36 -51.03 -28.47
CA ARG A 164 -15.73 -50.78 -28.96
C ARG A 164 -15.89 -50.81 -30.48
N SER A 165 -14.80 -51.02 -31.23
CA SER A 165 -14.81 -50.92 -32.70
C SER A 165 -14.54 -52.20 -33.48
N ASP A 166 -14.37 -53.36 -32.85
CA ASP A 166 -14.31 -54.62 -33.61
C ASP A 166 -14.84 -55.81 -32.80
N PHE A 167 -15.77 -56.54 -33.43
CA PHE A 167 -16.49 -57.76 -33.03
C PHE A 167 -17.97 -57.61 -32.66
N GLY A 168 -18.81 -58.06 -33.60
CA GLY A 168 -20.17 -58.52 -33.33
C GLY A 168 -20.22 -59.89 -32.65
N HIS A 169 -21.42 -60.20 -32.18
CA HIS A 169 -21.97 -61.46 -31.68
C HIS A 169 -21.81 -61.85 -30.20
N ASP A 170 -22.99 -61.85 -29.56
CA ASP A 170 -23.62 -62.93 -28.80
C ASP A 170 -23.18 -63.30 -27.38
N ARG A 171 -24.23 -63.35 -26.53
CA ARG A 171 -24.49 -64.19 -25.35
C ARG A 171 -24.02 -63.74 -23.96
N ASP A 172 -25.04 -63.41 -23.17
CA ASP A 172 -25.33 -63.93 -21.83
C ASP A 172 -24.19 -63.91 -20.79
N PHE A 173 -24.10 -62.79 -20.08
CA PHE A 173 -23.61 -62.80 -18.70
C PHE A 173 -24.62 -62.10 -17.80
N ARG A 174 -25.33 -62.91 -17.00
CA ARG A 174 -26.08 -62.43 -15.84
C ARG A 174 -25.06 -61.93 -14.82
N HIS A 175 -25.04 -60.64 -14.57
CA HIS A 175 -24.44 -60.08 -13.37
C HIS A 175 -25.56 -59.43 -12.56
N ASP A 176 -26.16 -60.24 -11.69
CA ASP A 176 -26.90 -59.73 -10.55
C ASP A 176 -25.86 -59.10 -9.61
N GLY A 177 -25.87 -57.78 -9.55
CA GLY A 177 -24.94 -57.00 -8.75
C GLY A 177 -25.56 -55.65 -8.45
N ASP A 178 -26.38 -55.63 -7.41
CA ASP A 178 -26.97 -54.42 -6.82
C ASP A 178 -25.85 -53.49 -6.30
N PHE A 179 -25.23 -52.73 -7.18
CA PHE A 179 -24.40 -51.59 -6.78
C PHE A 179 -25.32 -50.43 -6.42
N ARG A 180 -25.65 -50.37 -5.13
CA ARG A 180 -26.23 -49.20 -4.51
C ARG A 180 -25.31 -48.00 -4.79
N HIS A 181 -25.87 -46.99 -5.44
CA HIS A 181 -25.25 -45.68 -5.59
C HIS A 181 -25.13 -45.02 -4.20
N ASP A 182 -23.96 -45.15 -3.58
CA ASP A 182 -23.56 -44.22 -2.53
C ASP A 182 -23.16 -42.90 -3.21
N ARG A 183 -24.16 -42.03 -3.24
CA ARG A 183 -24.03 -40.58 -3.39
C ARG A 183 -23.06 -40.09 -2.34
N ASP A 184 -21.85 -39.66 -2.72
CA ASP A 184 -21.08 -38.62 -2.02
C ASP A 184 -19.83 -38.18 -2.81
N PHE A 185 -20.02 -37.72 -4.05
CA PHE A 185 -19.05 -36.85 -4.73
C PHE A 185 -19.65 -35.45 -4.86
N ARG A 186 -19.72 -34.71 -3.73
CA ARG A 186 -19.91 -33.25 -3.72
C ARG A 186 -18.56 -32.64 -4.13
N HIS A 187 -18.46 -32.06 -5.32
CA HIS A 187 -18.47 -30.60 -5.52
C HIS A 187 -17.47 -29.82 -4.65
N ASP A 188 -16.17 -30.00 -4.90
CA ASP A 188 -15.12 -29.21 -4.21
C ASP A 188 -14.29 -28.29 -5.14
N HIS A 189 -14.59 -28.24 -6.44
CA HIS A 189 -13.81 -27.43 -7.38
C HIS A 189 -14.36 -26.02 -7.67
N ASP A 190 -15.65 -25.78 -7.42
CA ASP A 190 -16.32 -24.51 -7.76
C ASP A 190 -16.11 -23.41 -6.70
N PHE A 191 -15.69 -23.76 -5.47
CA PHE A 191 -15.60 -22.78 -4.37
C PHE A 191 -14.28 -21.99 -4.33
N ARG A 192 -13.22 -22.45 -5.01
CA ARG A 192 -11.88 -21.86 -4.91
C ARG A 192 -11.65 -20.67 -5.85
N GLN A 193 -12.23 -20.69 -7.06
CA GLN A 193 -12.03 -19.62 -8.05
C GLN A 193 -12.82 -18.33 -7.72
N ASP A 194 -13.99 -18.44 -7.07
CA ASP A 194 -14.75 -17.26 -6.63
C ASP A 194 -14.03 -16.44 -5.54
N THR A 195 -13.13 -17.08 -4.79
CA THR A 195 -12.35 -16.39 -3.73
C THR A 195 -11.23 -15.52 -4.29
N GLU A 196 -10.64 -15.89 -5.43
CA GLU A 196 -9.52 -15.14 -6.03
C GLU A 196 -10.01 -13.88 -6.75
N LEU A 197 -11.08 -13.97 -7.55
CA LEU A 197 -11.75 -12.79 -8.10
C LEU A 197 -12.25 -11.83 -7.02
N ALA A 198 -12.66 -12.35 -5.86
CA ALA A 198 -13.07 -11.52 -4.74
C ALA A 198 -11.88 -10.80 -4.11
N LYS A 199 -10.72 -11.47 -3.97
CA LYS A 199 -9.46 -10.87 -3.54
C LYS A 199 -9.03 -9.77 -4.52
N ASP A 200 -8.87 -10.07 -5.82
CA ASP A 200 -8.46 -9.07 -6.84
C ASP A 200 -9.37 -7.83 -6.86
N ARG A 201 -10.69 -8.01 -6.64
CA ARG A 201 -11.62 -6.87 -6.52
C ARG A 201 -11.40 -6.05 -5.26
N GLN A 202 -11.15 -6.72 -4.12
CA GLN A 202 -10.73 -6.01 -2.91
C GLN A 202 -9.42 -5.29 -3.14
N GLU A 203 -8.54 -5.86 -3.98
CA GLU A 203 -7.25 -5.28 -4.28
C GLU A 203 -7.34 -3.96 -5.01
N ILE A 204 -7.98 -4.00 -6.16
CA ILE A 204 -8.32 -2.84 -6.97
C ILE A 204 -9.08 -1.78 -6.17
N ALA A 205 -9.91 -2.19 -5.19
CA ALA A 205 -10.63 -1.25 -4.33
C ALA A 205 -9.71 -0.50 -3.36
N LEU A 206 -8.65 -1.16 -2.86
CA LEU A 206 -7.63 -0.53 -2.02
C LEU A 206 -6.74 0.40 -2.84
N ASP A 207 -6.23 -0.03 -3.99
CA ASP A 207 -5.37 0.82 -4.83
C ASP A 207 -6.11 2.08 -5.28
N ARG A 208 -7.41 1.97 -5.60
CA ARG A 208 -8.27 3.13 -5.89
C ARG A 208 -8.39 4.09 -4.72
N ARG A 209 -8.38 3.56 -3.49
CA ARG A 209 -8.46 4.37 -2.28
C ARG A 209 -7.12 5.05 -2.01
N GLU A 210 -6.00 4.35 -2.14
CA GLU A 210 -4.65 4.90 -2.02
C GLU A 210 -4.42 6.03 -3.03
N ILE A 211 -4.70 5.78 -4.32
CA ILE A 211 -4.63 6.80 -5.39
C ILE A 211 -5.47 8.04 -5.04
N LYS A 212 -6.63 7.86 -4.38
CA LYS A 212 -7.48 8.98 -3.97
C LYS A 212 -6.85 9.75 -2.81
N GLU A 213 -6.22 9.07 -1.87
CA GLU A 213 -5.53 9.67 -0.72
C GLU A 213 -4.27 10.42 -1.19
N ASP A 214 -3.45 9.85 -2.09
CA ASP A 214 -2.29 10.50 -2.68
C ASP A 214 -2.67 11.76 -3.48
N LEU A 215 -3.79 11.72 -4.20
CA LEU A 215 -4.34 12.91 -4.88
C LEU A 215 -4.73 14.02 -3.89
N GLN A 216 -5.17 13.68 -2.68
CA GLN A 216 -5.46 14.67 -1.64
C GLN A 216 -4.18 15.26 -1.07
N GLU A 217 -3.17 14.43 -0.82
CA GLU A 217 -1.85 14.87 -0.33
C GLU A 217 -1.15 15.78 -1.34
N ILE A 218 -1.05 15.39 -2.60
CA ILE A 218 -0.52 16.23 -3.69
C ILE A 218 -1.25 17.57 -3.77
N ARG A 219 -2.57 17.58 -3.53
CA ARG A 219 -3.35 18.82 -3.49
C ARG A 219 -2.96 19.70 -2.30
N GLN A 220 -2.74 19.10 -1.14
CA GLN A 220 -2.33 19.80 0.07
C GLN A 220 -0.89 20.32 -0.03
N ASP A 221 0.04 19.54 -0.58
CA ASP A 221 1.42 19.99 -0.77
C ASP A 221 1.51 21.13 -1.78
N ARG A 222 0.66 21.12 -2.81
CA ARG A 222 0.49 22.29 -3.69
C ARG A 222 -0.04 23.52 -2.94
N GLN A 223 -0.93 23.34 -1.97
CA GLN A 223 -1.43 24.46 -1.15
C GLN A 223 -0.34 24.98 -0.23
N LYS A 224 0.42 24.10 0.44
CA LYS A 224 1.60 24.46 1.23
C LYS A 224 2.58 25.25 0.36
N LEU A 225 3.06 24.69 -0.74
CA LEU A 225 4.01 25.38 -1.64
C LEU A 225 3.51 26.77 -2.07
N ASN A 226 2.20 26.93 -2.34
CA ASN A 226 1.62 28.24 -2.62
C ASN A 226 1.67 29.20 -1.42
N ASN A 227 1.46 28.72 -0.21
CA ASN A 227 1.64 29.49 1.02
C ASN A 227 3.13 29.83 1.23
N ASP A 228 4.08 28.91 1.04
CA ASP A 228 5.52 29.21 1.17
C ASP A 228 5.95 30.31 0.20
N LEU A 229 5.42 30.26 -1.03
CA LEU A 229 5.64 31.32 -2.01
C LEU A 229 5.07 32.66 -1.55
N ARG A 230 3.94 32.69 -0.84
CA ARG A 230 3.36 33.92 -0.28
C ARG A 230 4.20 34.45 0.88
N ASP A 231 4.65 33.58 1.77
CA ASP A 231 5.47 33.92 2.92
C ASP A 231 6.82 34.49 2.47
N LEU A 232 7.47 33.83 1.50
CA LEU A 232 8.68 34.36 0.84
C LEU A 232 8.46 35.77 0.25
N TRP A 233 7.27 36.03 -0.29
CA TRP A 233 6.92 37.35 -0.81
C TRP A 233 6.72 38.38 0.31
N ALA A 234 6.11 37.99 1.43
CA ALA A 234 5.96 38.82 2.61
C ALA A 234 7.32 39.17 3.23
N ASP A 235 8.21 38.19 3.43
CA ASP A 235 9.55 38.37 3.98
C ASP A 235 10.40 39.28 3.09
N LYS A 236 10.31 39.12 1.76
CA LYS A 236 10.96 40.06 0.83
C LYS A 236 10.42 41.49 0.95
N ARG A 237 9.15 41.67 1.32
CA ARG A 237 8.56 43.00 1.52
C ARG A 237 9.00 43.59 2.85
N GLU A 238 9.05 42.80 3.91
CA GLU A 238 9.55 43.19 5.23
C GLU A 238 11.02 43.57 5.18
N LEU A 239 11.86 42.77 4.52
CA LEU A 239 13.27 43.10 4.26
C LEU A 239 13.43 44.47 3.59
N ARG A 240 12.54 44.83 2.66
CA ARG A 240 12.55 46.16 2.02
C ARG A 240 12.16 47.28 2.99
N GLN A 241 11.29 47.02 3.95
CA GLN A 241 10.92 47.98 4.99
C GLN A 241 12.06 48.13 6.01
N ASP A 242 12.69 47.04 6.40
CA ASP A 242 13.79 47.06 7.37
C ASP A 242 15.06 47.72 6.77
N LEU A 243 15.29 47.53 5.47
CA LEU A 243 16.28 48.31 4.71
C LEU A 243 16.02 49.83 4.74
N ARG A 244 14.75 50.27 4.87
CA ARG A 244 14.41 51.70 4.98
C ARG A 244 14.56 52.22 6.42
N SER A 245 14.24 51.40 7.42
CA SER A 245 14.41 51.79 8.83
C SER A 245 15.86 51.65 9.32
N GLY A 246 16.72 50.91 8.59
CA GLY A 246 18.14 50.77 8.89
C GLY A 246 18.45 49.75 10.00
N ASP A 247 17.53 48.83 10.32
CA ASP A 247 17.73 47.83 11.38
C ASP A 247 18.55 46.64 10.83
N LEU A 248 19.87 46.68 11.03
CA LEU A 248 20.81 45.72 10.46
C LEU A 248 20.60 44.28 10.94
N ASP A 249 20.19 44.09 12.20
CA ASP A 249 19.99 42.76 12.78
C ASP A 249 18.81 42.04 12.13
N LYS A 250 17.69 42.76 11.94
CA LYS A 250 16.51 42.21 11.25
C LYS A 250 16.80 41.90 9.78
N ILE A 251 17.49 42.80 9.08
CA ILE A 251 17.93 42.58 7.69
C ILE A 251 18.74 41.29 7.55
N ARG A 252 19.59 40.97 8.54
CA ARG A 252 20.39 39.75 8.56
C ARG A 252 19.53 38.51 8.79
N ALA A 253 18.55 38.59 9.69
CA ALA A 253 17.58 37.52 9.95
C ALA A 253 16.73 37.25 8.69
N ASP A 254 16.06 38.25 8.14
CA ASP A 254 15.22 38.13 6.94
C ASP A 254 15.98 37.51 5.75
N ARG A 255 17.25 37.91 5.56
CA ARG A 255 18.08 37.35 4.47
C ARG A 255 18.38 35.87 4.66
N ARG A 256 18.52 35.42 5.91
CA ARG A 256 18.71 34.01 6.24
C ARG A 256 17.42 33.25 5.97
N ASP A 257 16.30 33.77 6.43
CA ASP A 257 14.98 33.13 6.30
C ASP A 257 14.59 32.99 4.84
N ILE A 258 14.70 34.06 4.04
CA ILE A 258 14.47 34.02 2.59
C ILE A 258 15.36 33.00 1.86
N ARG A 259 16.57 32.73 2.39
CA ARG A 259 17.45 31.71 1.82
C ARG A 259 16.96 30.31 2.15
N GLN A 260 16.53 30.08 3.40
CA GLN A 260 15.98 28.81 3.86
C GLN A 260 14.67 28.48 3.12
N ASP A 261 13.73 29.42 3.04
CA ASP A 261 12.47 29.24 2.31
C ASP A 261 12.67 28.83 0.86
N LYS A 262 13.64 29.45 0.18
CA LYS A 262 13.95 29.09 -1.22
C LYS A 262 14.46 27.66 -1.36
N LEU A 263 15.20 27.17 -0.37
CA LEU A 263 15.71 25.81 -0.35
C LEU A 263 14.57 24.83 -0.09
N GLU A 264 13.71 25.13 0.88
CA GLU A 264 12.52 24.35 1.23
C GLU A 264 11.57 24.23 0.03
N ILE A 265 11.16 25.37 -0.55
CA ILE A 265 10.32 25.40 -1.77
C ILE A 265 10.93 24.59 -2.93
N ARG A 266 12.26 24.55 -3.03
CA ARG A 266 12.93 23.74 -4.05
C ARG A 266 12.81 22.25 -3.76
N ASN A 267 12.96 21.84 -2.52
CA ASN A 267 12.81 20.44 -2.10
C ASN A 267 11.36 19.99 -2.24
N ASP A 268 10.39 20.79 -1.79
CA ASP A 268 8.95 20.48 -1.90
C ASP A 268 8.54 20.28 -3.37
N ARG A 269 9.10 21.09 -4.28
CA ARG A 269 8.88 20.92 -5.72
C ARG A 269 9.43 19.61 -6.26
N GLN A 270 10.56 19.15 -5.74
CA GLN A 270 11.16 17.87 -6.15
C GLN A 270 10.35 16.70 -5.63
N ASP A 271 9.91 16.76 -4.38
CA ASP A 271 9.09 15.70 -3.78
C ASP A 271 7.71 15.64 -4.43
N LEU A 272 7.04 16.78 -4.67
CA LEU A 272 5.80 16.84 -5.46
C LEU A 272 5.97 16.23 -6.86
N ALA A 273 7.14 16.41 -7.48
CA ALA A 273 7.43 15.82 -8.78
C ALA A 273 7.57 14.28 -8.70
N ARG A 274 8.11 13.75 -7.60
CA ARG A 274 8.17 12.30 -7.34
C ARG A 274 6.77 11.73 -7.10
N ASP A 275 5.95 12.40 -6.29
CA ASP A 275 4.57 11.97 -6.01
C ASP A 275 3.73 11.87 -7.29
N LEU A 276 3.90 12.84 -8.20
CA LEU A 276 3.23 12.80 -9.49
C LEU A 276 3.72 11.65 -10.39
N GLN A 277 4.97 11.21 -10.25
CA GLN A 277 5.50 10.05 -10.96
C GLN A 277 4.97 8.75 -10.37
N ASP A 278 4.93 8.62 -9.05
CA ASP A 278 4.42 7.43 -8.37
C ASP A 278 2.92 7.27 -8.63
N LEU A 279 2.13 8.33 -8.47
CA LEU A 279 0.71 8.33 -8.84
C LEU A 279 0.47 7.91 -10.31
N ARG A 280 1.39 8.26 -11.21
CA ARG A 280 1.30 7.84 -12.62
C ARG A 280 1.54 6.34 -12.77
N ARG A 281 2.49 5.76 -12.03
CA ARG A 281 2.75 4.32 -12.02
C ARG A 281 1.55 3.56 -11.45
N ASP A 282 1.01 4.03 -10.34
CA ASP A 282 -0.12 3.37 -9.65
C ASP A 282 -1.37 3.31 -10.53
N ARG A 283 -1.61 4.38 -11.31
CA ARG A 283 -2.67 4.38 -12.32
C ARG A 283 -2.42 3.41 -13.48
N GLN A 284 -1.17 3.17 -13.84
CA GLN A 284 -0.82 2.18 -14.86
C GLN A 284 -1.01 0.77 -14.32
N ASP A 285 -0.57 0.49 -13.10
CA ASP A 285 -0.71 -0.81 -12.44
C ASP A 285 -2.19 -1.17 -12.26
N LEU A 286 -2.99 -0.26 -11.71
CA LEU A 286 -4.45 -0.42 -11.59
C LEU A 286 -5.12 -0.73 -12.95
N LYS A 287 -4.59 -0.16 -14.04
CA LYS A 287 -5.11 -0.42 -15.39
C LYS A 287 -4.77 -1.84 -15.84
N LEU A 288 -3.60 -2.37 -15.49
CA LEU A 288 -3.21 -3.74 -15.78
C LEU A 288 -4.07 -4.73 -14.96
N ASP A 289 -4.24 -4.50 -13.66
CA ASP A 289 -5.07 -5.35 -12.81
C ASP A 289 -6.53 -5.44 -13.30
N LEU A 290 -7.08 -4.31 -13.78
CA LEU A 290 -8.41 -4.28 -14.39
C LEU A 290 -8.49 -5.06 -15.71
N GLN A 291 -7.40 -5.16 -16.47
CA GLN A 291 -7.33 -5.97 -17.69
C GLN A 291 -7.26 -7.46 -17.35
N ASP A 292 -6.44 -7.83 -16.38
CA ASP A 292 -6.27 -9.21 -15.91
C ASP A 292 -7.59 -9.74 -15.35
N LEU A 293 -8.24 -9.00 -14.44
CA LEU A 293 -9.55 -9.35 -13.90
C LEU A 293 -10.61 -9.55 -15.01
N ARG A 294 -10.50 -8.78 -16.11
CA ARG A 294 -11.40 -8.91 -17.25
C ARG A 294 -11.09 -10.17 -18.07
N ALA A 295 -9.83 -10.55 -18.20
CA ALA A 295 -9.42 -11.79 -18.87
C ALA A 295 -9.90 -13.01 -18.07
N ASP A 296 -9.62 -13.05 -16.77
CA ASP A 296 -10.02 -14.15 -15.88
C ASP A 296 -11.53 -14.36 -15.88
N ARG A 297 -12.29 -13.27 -15.85
CA ARG A 297 -13.76 -13.35 -15.96
C ARG A 297 -14.23 -13.97 -17.27
N LYS A 298 -13.55 -13.74 -18.39
CA LYS A 298 -13.90 -14.36 -19.68
C LYS A 298 -13.55 -15.84 -19.70
N ASP A 299 -12.43 -16.21 -19.09
CA ASP A 299 -11.98 -17.60 -19.05
C ASP A 299 -12.91 -18.44 -18.17
N ILE A 300 -13.31 -17.94 -16.99
CA ILE A 300 -14.33 -18.59 -16.16
C ILE A 300 -15.66 -18.76 -16.93
N GLN A 301 -16.05 -17.78 -17.74
CA GLN A 301 -17.25 -17.92 -18.57
C GLN A 301 -17.13 -19.01 -19.62
N ARG A 302 -15.93 -19.22 -20.20
CA ARG A 302 -15.67 -20.30 -21.16
C ARG A 302 -15.68 -21.64 -20.44
N ASP A 303 -15.04 -21.75 -19.29
CA ASP A 303 -15.01 -22.99 -18.49
C ASP A 303 -16.42 -23.38 -18.02
N GLN A 304 -17.24 -22.40 -17.64
CA GLN A 304 -18.65 -22.66 -17.32
C GLN A 304 -19.44 -23.16 -18.55
N GLN A 305 -19.08 -22.76 -19.77
CA GLN A 305 -19.71 -23.25 -21.00
C GLN A 305 -19.25 -24.67 -21.33
N THR A 306 -17.96 -24.97 -21.22
CA THR A 306 -17.42 -26.33 -21.46
C THR A 306 -18.01 -27.31 -20.45
N LEU A 307 -18.01 -26.99 -19.16
CA LEU A 307 -18.64 -27.83 -18.12
C LEU A 307 -20.13 -28.07 -18.35
N ARG A 308 -20.85 -27.08 -18.91
CA ARG A 308 -22.26 -27.25 -19.30
C ARG A 308 -22.44 -28.21 -20.48
N VAL A 309 -21.50 -28.22 -21.43
CA VAL A 309 -21.49 -29.16 -22.56
C VAL A 309 -21.17 -30.56 -22.06
N ASP A 310 -20.09 -30.73 -21.29
CA ASP A 310 -19.72 -32.02 -20.71
C ASP A 310 -20.87 -32.62 -19.89
N ARG A 311 -21.53 -31.80 -19.06
CA ARG A 311 -22.70 -32.23 -18.28
C ARG A 311 -23.91 -32.62 -19.14
N ARG A 312 -24.05 -32.09 -20.36
CA ARG A 312 -25.08 -32.54 -21.32
C ARG A 312 -24.72 -33.90 -21.91
N ASP A 313 -23.45 -34.12 -22.20
CA ASP A 313 -22.95 -35.37 -22.81
C ASP A 313 -22.94 -36.54 -21.82
N PHE A 314 -22.85 -36.26 -20.51
CA PHE A 314 -23.01 -37.26 -19.43
C PHE A 314 -24.47 -37.62 -19.07
N ARG A 315 -25.48 -37.25 -19.87
CA ARG A 315 -26.85 -37.78 -19.67
C ARG A 315 -26.91 -39.23 -20.18
N PRO A 316 -27.11 -40.25 -19.32
CA PRO A 316 -27.31 -41.60 -19.81
C PRO A 316 -28.63 -41.66 -20.61
N ASP A 317 -28.57 -42.23 -21.82
CA ASP A 317 -29.75 -42.55 -22.61
C ASP A 317 -30.74 -43.35 -21.75
N ARG A 318 -31.86 -42.74 -21.36
CA ARG A 318 -32.95 -43.50 -20.74
C ARG A 318 -33.49 -44.47 -21.80
N PRO A 319 -33.44 -45.79 -21.59
CA PRO A 319 -33.96 -46.73 -22.57
C PRO A 319 -35.47 -46.48 -22.74
N LYS A 320 -35.90 -46.30 -23.99
CA LYS A 320 -37.32 -46.22 -24.35
C LYS A 320 -37.96 -47.55 -24.00
N VAL A 321 -38.74 -47.59 -22.92
CA VAL A 321 -39.61 -48.71 -22.58
C VAL A 321 -40.67 -48.82 -23.68
N ARG A 322 -40.55 -49.81 -24.57
CA ARG A 322 -41.65 -50.19 -25.46
C ARG A 322 -42.61 -51.07 -24.65
N GLN A 323 -43.88 -50.65 -24.61
CA GLN A 323 -44.99 -51.35 -23.96
C GLN A 323 -45.40 -52.59 -24.72
#